data_AF-A0A2N4Z1U5-F1
#
_entry.id   AF-A0A2N4Z1U5-F1
#
_cell.length_a   1.000
_cell.length_b   1.000
_cell.length_c   1.000
_cell.angle_alpha   90.00
_cell.angle_beta   90.00
_cell.angle_gamma   90.00
#
_symmetry.space_group_name_H-M   'P 1'
#
loop_
_entity.id
_entity.type
_entity.pdbx_description
1 polymer ?
#
loop_
_entity_poly.entity_id
_entity_poly.type
_entity_poly.pdbx_seq_one_letter_code
_entity_poly.pdbx_strand_id
1 'polypeptide(L)' 'MRSLVGDLVLVRLQEERDPLLHKRLYNALRRAILDGSLAPQSRLPPSRDLAGELGVSRNTILTTYEQLLA' A
#
# COMPACT_ATOMS: atom_id res chain seq x y z
N MET A 1 9.24 13.10 1.21
CA MET A 1 8.11 13.84 0.62
C MET A 1 6.89 12.95 0.79
N ARG A 2 5.79 13.45 1.36
CA ARG A 2 4.56 12.65 1.48
C ARG A 2 3.84 12.67 0.14
N SER A 3 3.49 11.51 -0.38
CA SER A 3 2.77 11.35 -1.64
C SER A 3 1.26 11.20 -1.40
N LEU A 4 0.44 11.66 -2.35
CA LEU A 4 -1.02 11.44 -2.30
C LEU A 4 -1.38 9.95 -2.22
N VAL A 5 -0.59 9.11 -2.90
CA VAL A 5 -0.77 7.65 -2.84
C VAL A 5 -0.44 7.11 -1.45
N GLY A 6 0.64 7.58 -0.82
CA GLY A 6 1.00 7.18 0.53
C GLY A 6 -0.08 7.56 1.55
N ASP A 7 -0.65 8.76 1.44
CA ASP A 7 -1.76 9.21 2.28
C ASP A 7 -3.01 8.35 2.10
N LEU A 8 -3.40 8.08 0.85
CA LEU A 8 -4.53 7.18 0.54
C LEU A 8 -4.31 5.78 1.14
N VAL A 9 -3.11 5.21 0.95
CA VAL A 9 -2.78 3.87 1.45
C VAL A 9 -2.78 3.84 2.97
N LEU A 10 -2.30 4.89 3.64
CA LEU A 10 -2.31 4.99 5.09
C LEU A 10 -3.74 4.96 5.65
N VAL A 11 -4.66 5.72 5.04
CA VAL A 11 -6.08 5.72 5.42
C VAL A 11 -6.67 4.32 5.28
N ARG A 12 -6.47 3.66 4.13
CA ARG A 12 -7.01 2.31 3.89
C ARG A 12 -6.39 1.25 4.79
N LEU A 13 -5.11 1.39 5.13
CA LEU A 13 -4.41 0.48 6.05
C LEU A 13 -4.99 0.56 7.47
N GLN A 14 -5.41 1.75 7.91
CA GLN A 14 -6.06 1.94 9.22
C GLN A 14 -7.46 1.29 9.28
N GLU A 15 -8.16 1.23 8.16
CA GLU A 15 -9.47 0.56 8.06
C GLU A 15 -9.38 -0.96 8.03
N GLU A 16 -8.23 -1.52 7.63
CA GLU A 16 -8.02 -2.95 7.50
C GLU A 16 -7.62 -3.61 8.82
N ARG A 17 -8.27 -4.73 9.17
CA ARG A 17 -8.17 -5.36 10.50
C ARG A 17 -7.47 -6.72 10.53
N ASP A 18 -6.88 -7.16 9.42
CA ASP A 18 -6.09 -8.40 9.38
C ASP A 18 -4.94 -8.34 10.43
N PRO A 19 -4.65 -9.41 11.18
CA PRO A 19 -3.57 -9.39 12.17
C PRO A 19 -2.17 -9.29 11.53
N LEU A 20 -2.02 -9.65 10.26
CA LEU A 20 -0.73 -9.67 9.56
C LEU A 20 -0.57 -8.39 8.73
N LEU A 21 0.45 -7.58 9.07
CA LEU A 21 0.68 -6.27 8.43
C LEU A 21 0.78 -6.34 6.90
N HIS A 22 1.47 -7.33 6.34
CA HIS A 22 1.61 -7.49 4.89
C HIS A 22 0.26 -7.80 4.21
N LYS A 23 -0.62 -8.58 4.86
CA LYS A 23 -1.98 -8.84 4.36
C LYS A 23 -2.86 -7.61 4.48
N ARG A 24 -2.77 -6.87 5.59
CA ARG A 24 -3.49 -5.60 5.72
C ARG A 24 -3.12 -4.63 4.60
N LEU A 25 -1.83 -4.48 4.35
CA LEU A 25 -1.31 -3.61 3.30
C LEU A 25 -1.75 -4.08 1.91
N TYR A 26 -1.68 -5.39 1.65
CA TYR A 26 -2.19 -5.98 0.41
C TYR A 26 -3.67 -5.68 0.20
N ASN A 27 -4.51 -5.93 1.20
CA ASN A 27 -5.94 -5.69 1.12
C ASN A 27 -6.25 -4.20 0.93
N ALA A 28 -5.54 -3.30 1.62
CA ALA A 28 -5.69 -1.85 1.48
C ALA A 28 -5.39 -1.39 0.04
N LEU A 29 -4.27 -1.83 -0.52
CA LEU A 29 -3.88 -1.51 -1.91
C LEU A 29 -4.84 -2.14 -2.92
N ARG A 30 -5.20 -3.41 -2.74
CA ARG A 30 -6.15 -4.11 -3.61
C ARG A 30 -7.50 -3.42 -3.63
N ARG A 31 -8.04 -3.00 -2.48
CA ARG A 31 -9.30 -2.24 -2.42
C ARG A 31 -9.19 -0.91 -3.14
N ALA A 32 -8.12 -0.15 -2.90
CA ALA A 32 -7.89 1.13 -3.58
C ALA A 32 -7.79 1.00 -5.11
N ILE A 33 -7.25 -0.11 -5.62
CA ILE A 33 -7.23 -0.40 -7.06
C ILE A 33 -8.64 -0.75 -7.56
N LEU A 34 -9.35 -1.64 -6.85
CA LEU A 34 -10.66 -2.13 -7.26
C LEU A 34 -11.77 -1.07 -7.21
N ASP A 35 -11.71 -0.16 -6.23
CA ASP A 35 -12.67 0.94 -6.10
C ASP A 35 -12.30 2.19 -6.93
N GLY A 36 -11.16 2.16 -7.62
CA GLY A 36 -10.68 3.23 -8.49
C GLY A 36 -10.04 4.43 -7.77
N SER A 37 -9.86 4.37 -6.45
CA SER A 37 -9.14 5.42 -5.70
C SER A 37 -7.67 5.53 -6.14
N LEU A 38 -7.07 4.40 -6.52
CA LEU A 38 -5.86 4.35 -7.32
C LEU A 38 -6.28 4.23 -8.79
N ALA A 39 -6.14 5.34 -9.51
CA ALA A 39 -6.47 5.38 -10.92
C ALA A 39 -5.67 4.31 -11.70
N PRO A 40 -6.27 3.69 -12.74
CA PRO A 40 -5.53 2.81 -13.64
C PRO A 40 -4.27 3.49 -14.18
N GLN A 41 -3.20 2.72 -14.33
CA GLN A 41 -1.89 3.21 -14.79
C GLN A 41 -1.20 4.21 -13.83
N SER A 42 -1.76 4.48 -12.66
CA SER A 42 -1.05 5.21 -11.62
C SER A 42 0.18 4.42 -11.16
N ARG A 43 1.30 5.12 -10.99
CA ARG A 43 2.52 4.51 -10.46
C ARG A 43 2.41 4.43 -8.95
N LEU A 44 2.67 3.24 -8.41
CA LEU A 44 2.94 3.09 -6.98
C LEU A 44 4.27 3.76 -6.63
N PRO A 45 4.39 4.37 -5.43
CA PRO A 45 5.66 4.93 -4.98
C PRO A 45 6.77 3.86 -4.91
N PRO A 46 8.05 4.25 -5.00
CA PRO A 46 9.15 3.33 -4.73
C PRO A 46 9.02 2.70 -3.33
N SER A 47 9.36 1.42 -3.21
CA SER A 47 9.19 0.67 -1.95
C SER A 47 9.84 1.33 -0.73
N ARG A 48 10.99 1.99 -0.92
CA ARG A 48 11.69 2.73 0.14
C ARG A 48 10.90 3.96 0.59
N ASP A 49 10.29 4.67 -0.34
CA ASP A 49 9.58 5.92 -0.06
C ASP A 49 8.26 5.61 0.64
N LEU A 50 7.49 4.62 0.14
CA LEU A 50 6.26 4.18 0.80
C LEU A 50 6.52 3.59 2.20
N ALA A 51 7.61 2.83 2.37
CA ALA A 51 8.02 2.33 3.69
C ALA A 51 8.28 3.48 4.67
N GLY A 52 8.98 4.52 4.22
CA GLY A 52 9.24 5.72 5.02
C GLY A 52 7.98 6.51 5.33
N GLU A 53 7.07 6.66 4.36
CA GLU A 53 5.79 7.37 4.53
C GLU A 53 4.84 6.65 5.50
N LEU A 54 4.82 5.31 5.49
CA LEU A 54 3.96 4.49 6.35
C LEU A 54 4.61 4.09 7.68
N GLY A 55 5.92 4.30 7.85
CA GLY A 55 6.65 3.91 9.06
C GLY A 55 6.79 2.39 9.23
N VAL A 56 6.88 1.65 8.12
CA VAL A 56 6.96 0.16 8.12
C VAL A 56 8.27 -0.32 7.49
N SER A 57 8.60 -1.60 7.69
CA SER A 57 9.78 -2.20 7.04
C SER A 57 9.63 -2.23 5.52
N ARG A 58 10.71 -1.92 4.79
CA ARG A 58 10.77 -2.05 3.33
C ARG A 58 10.44 -3.47 2.86
N ASN A 59 10.83 -4.50 3.61
CA ASN A 59 10.53 -5.89 3.24
C ASN A 59 9.02 -6.14 3.21
N THR A 60 8.26 -5.52 4.11
CA THR A 60 6.79 -5.61 4.11
C THR A 60 6.20 -5.01 2.83
N ILE A 61 6.68 -3.83 2.41
CA ILE A 61 6.23 -3.22 1.15
C ILE A 61 6.57 -4.11 -0.05
N LEU A 62 7.80 -4.64 -0.11
CA LEU A 62 8.25 -5.52 -1.20
C LEU A 62 7.38 -6.77 -1.31
N THR A 63 7.17 -7.48 -0.20
CA THR A 63 6.31 -8.67 -0.18
C THR A 63 4.89 -8.35 -0.64
N THR A 64 4.33 -7.20 -0.25
CA THR A 64 3.01 -6.79 -0.72
C THR A 64 2.99 -6.46 -2.22
N TYR A 65 4.01 -5.81 -2.75
CA TYR A 65 4.11 -5.53 -4.19
C TYR A 65 4.25 -6.81 -5.01
N GLU A 66 5.03 -7.77 -4.54
CA GLU A 66 5.12 -9.11 -5.14
C GLU A 66 3.75 -9.81 -5.15
N GLN A 67 2.99 -9.73 -4.05
CA GLN A 67 1.64 -10.30 -3.99
C GLN A 67 0.63 -9.62 -4.92
N LEU A 68 0.81 -8.34 -5.25
CA LEU A 68 -0.04 -7.64 -6.22
C LEU A 68 0.30 -7.96 -7.67
N LEU A 69 1.52 -8.44 -7.94
CA LEU A 69 1.97 -8.84 -9.28
C LEU A 69 1.62 -10.30 -9.62
N ALA A 70 1.36 -11.12 -8.60
CA ALA A 70 0.97 -12.53 -8.74
C ALA A 70 -0.49 -12.67 -9.20
#